data_AF-A0A1D1ZZZ7-F1
#
_entry.id   AF-A0A1D1ZZZ7-F1
#
_cell.length_a   1.000
_cell.length_b   1.000
_cell.length_c   1.000
_cell.angle_alpha   90.00
_cell.angle_beta   90.00
_cell.angle_gamma   90.00
#
_symmetry.space_group_name_H-M   'P 1'
#
loop_
_entity.id
_entity.type
_entity.pdbx_description
1 polymer ?
#
loop_
_entity_poly.entity_id
_entity_poly.type
_entity_poly.pdbx_seq_one_letter_code
_entity_poly.pdbx_strand_id
1 'polypeptide(L)'
;AAGGGGGPFPRSAAASSSGRNSRDRAALPKRHFCDCCCSRTKPRYLTTDPGLCEPRTEPHPPTPKPFRNPSKIPSSMTLSQSFKDMLAVAPAPTQPISKTNGGVPVAPAPEVKAAHTSGPRPKASALLKEKYNLKGVQESENDRAEIVIVCEPEGTSLQMGGLHPRASLYEKPVNLEAAKTAHAEFRNVMREKGVRVLTVREILAYGTEDHVGARVDLEDFAVQALTYQLAKDGRMEDIEEADRYYLSDEYKRKVLEHMSVPQLIDTILINPTVHLAPSYRDTGLTATYSFQPLSNLVYTRDQQITTCRGVVMGSLRSPQRALEVSLMRFCFAKLGVPVVGEVQLPGYLEGGDFFPAGRDLALLGIGLRSNLAAARQLMDGDLLGTRRLAVVRDDFEQHQDRMHLDCVFSILSDNLCIMLEEMMGDASPTRRLVDEYVRGADGRYALERTDVEFSRYMREQGYEIIPIAPAHQLLYGCNCLNLGEERIVSVHQDTARAIVKSPHFHGDVQCIDYSPITSMYGAVHCSSQVIKRAVRR
;
A
#
# COMPACT_ATOMS: atom_id res chain seq x y z
N ALA A 1 -24.48 -68.00 48.78
CA ALA A 1 -23.89 -68.32 50.09
C ALA A 1 -23.04 -67.13 50.50
N ALA A 2 -23.52 -66.22 51.37
CA ALA A 2 -23.48 -66.29 52.84
C ALA A 2 -22.03 -66.50 53.34
N GLY A 3 -21.41 -65.71 54.21
CA GLY A 3 -21.69 -64.54 55.06
C GLY A 3 -20.30 -64.10 55.60
N GLY A 4 -20.04 -63.07 56.40
CA GLY A 4 -20.84 -62.23 57.29
C GLY A 4 -19.84 -61.50 58.21
N GLY A 5 -20.10 -60.23 58.53
CA GLY A 5 -20.17 -59.77 59.93
C GLY A 5 -19.17 -58.63 60.17
N GLY A 6 -19.41 -57.60 60.97
CA GLY A 6 -20.55 -57.19 61.78
C GLY A 6 -20.31 -55.72 62.21
N GLY A 7 -21.37 -55.03 62.64
CA GLY A 7 -21.28 -53.68 63.25
C GLY A 7 -20.62 -53.69 64.64
N PRO A 8 -20.76 -52.64 65.50
CA PRO A 8 -21.80 -51.60 65.48
C PRO A 8 -21.34 -50.14 65.79
N PHE A 9 -22.30 -49.22 65.59
CA PHE A 9 -22.46 -47.86 66.17
C PHE A 9 -22.30 -47.82 67.73
N PRO A 10 -22.29 -46.67 68.47
CA PRO A 10 -22.96 -45.39 68.16
C PRO A 10 -22.31 -44.05 68.65
N ARG A 11 -22.94 -42.92 68.24
CA ARG A 11 -23.37 -41.68 68.98
C ARG A 11 -22.46 -41.11 70.10
N SER A 12 -22.33 -39.82 70.39
CA SER A 12 -22.99 -38.55 70.05
C SER A 12 -22.40 -37.44 70.94
N ALA A 13 -22.53 -36.17 70.53
CA ALA A 13 -22.69 -34.98 71.40
C ALA A 13 -21.47 -34.54 72.26
N ALA A 14 -21.24 -33.29 72.62
CA ALA A 14 -21.77 -31.97 72.26
C ALA A 14 -20.92 -30.91 72.99
N ALA A 15 -20.91 -29.69 72.43
CA ALA A 15 -20.84 -28.38 73.11
C ALA A 15 -19.56 -28.02 73.92
N SER A 16 -19.04 -26.78 73.92
CA SER A 16 -19.77 -25.53 74.11
C SER A 16 -18.87 -24.28 73.97
N SER A 17 -19.52 -23.18 73.53
CA SER A 17 -19.30 -21.74 73.83
C SER A 17 -17.96 -21.07 73.49
N SER A 18 -17.87 -19.88 72.88
CA SER A 18 -18.58 -18.60 73.10
C SER A 18 -18.26 -17.66 71.90
N GLY A 19 -18.99 -16.60 71.49
CA GLY A 19 -20.24 -16.00 71.93
C GLY A 19 -20.74 -14.93 70.91
N ARG A 20 -22.06 -14.94 70.69
CA ARG A 20 -23.07 -13.88 70.40
C ARG A 20 -22.79 -12.69 69.44
N ASN A 21 -23.42 -12.80 68.26
CA ASN A 21 -24.35 -11.90 67.53
C ASN A 21 -24.60 -10.44 67.96
N SER A 22 -24.58 -9.52 66.98
CA SER A 22 -25.81 -8.79 66.55
C SER A 22 -25.68 -8.10 65.15
N ARG A 23 -26.70 -8.39 64.31
CA ARG A 23 -27.48 -7.55 63.37
C ARG A 23 -26.86 -6.84 62.13
N ASP A 24 -27.43 -7.27 60.99
CA ASP A 24 -28.16 -6.49 59.96
C ASP A 24 -27.50 -6.09 58.63
N ARG A 25 -28.24 -6.50 57.58
CA ARG A 25 -28.41 -5.98 56.20
C ARG A 25 -27.50 -6.47 55.07
N ALA A 26 -28.20 -7.11 54.12
CA ALA A 26 -27.80 -7.45 52.77
C ALA A 26 -27.83 -6.24 51.82
N ALA A 27 -26.97 -6.24 50.79
CA ALA A 27 -27.22 -5.58 49.50
C ALA A 27 -26.28 -6.12 48.39
N LEU A 28 -26.90 -6.60 47.30
CA LEU A 28 -26.35 -6.74 45.96
C LEU A 28 -26.13 -5.35 45.30
N PRO A 29 -25.29 -5.21 44.27
CA PRO A 29 -25.46 -4.16 43.27
C PRO A 29 -26.14 -4.72 42.00
N LYS A 30 -27.21 -4.01 41.60
CA LYS A 30 -28.05 -4.26 40.43
C LYS A 30 -27.48 -3.62 39.16
N ARG A 31 -27.85 -4.26 38.04
CA ARG A 31 -27.96 -3.72 36.67
C ARG A 31 -28.72 -2.39 36.62
N HIS A 32 -28.37 -1.51 35.68
CA HIS A 32 -29.29 -0.51 35.13
C HIS A 32 -29.30 -0.57 33.60
N PHE A 33 -30.47 -0.96 33.08
CA PHE A 33 -30.97 -0.61 31.74
C PHE A 33 -31.40 0.87 31.74
N CYS A 34 -31.31 1.53 30.59
CA CYS A 34 -32.17 2.65 30.27
C CYS A 34 -32.48 2.66 28.77
N ASP A 35 -33.73 2.32 28.46
CA ASP A 35 -34.43 2.65 27.22
C ASP A 35 -35.56 3.61 27.59
N CYS A 36 -35.70 4.75 26.90
CA CYS A 36 -36.86 5.10 26.08
C CYS A 36 -36.99 6.60 25.71
N CYS A 37 -37.24 6.80 24.41
CA CYS A 37 -38.22 7.69 23.78
C CYS A 37 -38.07 9.23 23.70
N CYS A 38 -38.01 9.68 22.43
CA CYS A 38 -38.77 10.75 21.76
C CYS A 38 -38.94 12.12 22.43
N SER A 39 -38.45 13.18 21.78
CA SER A 39 -39.32 14.21 21.18
C SER A 39 -38.55 15.33 20.48
N ARG A 40 -39.23 15.89 19.46
CA ARG A 40 -38.87 17.01 18.59
C ARG A 40 -38.65 18.31 19.38
N THR A 41 -37.70 19.16 18.94
CA THR A 41 -37.92 20.58 18.53
C THR A 41 -36.59 21.29 18.22
N LYS A 42 -36.44 21.83 17.01
CA LYS A 42 -35.68 23.08 16.73
C LYS A 42 -36.60 24.29 17.04
N PRO A 43 -36.20 25.58 16.93
CA PRO A 43 -34.88 26.25 16.93
C PRO A 43 -34.84 27.46 17.91
N ARG A 44 -33.69 28.15 18.07
CA ARG A 44 -33.60 29.63 17.91
C ARG A 44 -32.20 30.20 18.12
N TYR A 45 -31.90 31.15 17.24
CA TYR A 45 -30.83 32.14 17.26
C TYR A 45 -30.84 32.99 18.54
N LEU A 46 -29.66 33.41 19.00
CA LEU A 46 -29.38 34.81 19.35
C LEU A 46 -27.86 35.06 19.46
N THR A 47 -27.48 36.10 18.74
CA THR A 47 -26.23 36.85 18.67
C THR A 47 -25.81 37.45 20.02
N THR A 48 -24.50 37.55 20.30
CA THR A 48 -23.78 38.82 20.60
C THR A 48 -22.28 38.57 20.77
N ASP A 49 -21.51 39.55 20.32
CA ASP A 49 -20.06 39.61 20.04
C ASP A 49 -19.23 39.99 21.32
N PRO A 50 -17.93 40.36 21.26
CA PRO A 50 -16.83 39.64 21.89
C PRO A 50 -16.21 40.38 23.11
N GLY A 51 -15.49 39.65 23.96
CA GLY A 51 -14.85 40.22 25.15
C GLY A 51 -13.54 39.53 25.51
N LEU A 52 -12.46 40.25 25.21
CA LEU A 52 -11.07 40.15 25.71
C LEU A 52 -10.87 39.31 27.00
N CYS A 53 -9.93 38.36 26.94
CA CYS A 53 -9.22 37.86 28.11
C CYS A 53 -7.75 37.57 27.75
N GLU A 54 -6.86 38.24 28.47
CA GLU A 54 -5.40 38.15 28.36
C GLU A 54 -4.86 36.76 28.75
N PRO A 55 -3.76 36.29 28.14
CA PRO A 55 -3.12 35.03 28.54
C PRO A 55 -2.22 35.22 29.77
N ARG A 56 -2.46 34.37 30.78
CA ARG A 56 -1.58 34.19 31.94
C ARG A 56 -0.23 33.60 31.50
N THR A 57 0.83 34.25 31.94
CA THR A 57 2.24 33.83 31.85
C THR A 57 2.52 32.61 32.72
N GLU A 58 3.05 31.54 32.13
CA GLU A 58 3.73 30.45 32.84
C GLU A 58 5.26 30.52 32.60
N PRO A 59 6.08 30.05 33.57
CA PRO A 59 7.50 30.41 33.65
C PRO A 59 8.41 29.62 32.70
N HIS A 60 9.41 30.31 32.16
CA HIS A 60 10.47 29.77 31.30
C HIS A 60 11.32 28.68 32.00
N PRO A 61 11.72 27.60 31.29
CA PRO A 61 12.76 26.68 31.75
C PRO A 61 14.17 27.27 31.57
N PRO A 62 15.16 26.82 32.37
CA PRO A 62 16.49 27.45 32.41
C PRO A 62 17.33 27.16 31.16
N THR A 63 18.05 28.18 30.71
CA THR A 63 19.05 28.16 29.63
C THR A 63 20.25 27.24 29.95
N PRO A 64 20.73 26.41 29.02
CA PRO A 64 21.97 25.66 29.21
C PRO A 64 23.21 26.55 28.94
N LYS A 65 24.21 26.42 29.82
CA LYS A 65 25.55 27.05 29.70
C LYS A 65 26.38 26.40 28.58
N PRO A 66 27.35 27.12 27.99
CA PRO A 66 28.04 26.70 26.78
C PRO A 66 29.09 25.62 27.07
N PHE A 67 29.06 24.54 26.29
CA PHE A 67 30.12 23.53 26.30
C PHE A 67 31.31 23.96 25.45
N ARG A 68 32.50 23.80 26.03
CA ARG A 68 33.81 24.10 25.45
C ARG A 68 34.19 23.12 24.33
N ASN A 69 34.83 23.69 23.31
CA ASN A 69 35.62 23.01 22.28
C ASN A 69 36.72 22.10 22.89
N PRO A 70 37.02 20.97 22.23
CA PRO A 70 38.42 20.60 22.02
C PRO A 70 38.70 20.28 20.55
N SER A 71 39.76 20.90 20.07
CA SER A 71 40.39 20.76 18.76
C SER A 71 41.27 19.50 18.62
N LYS A 72 41.37 18.97 17.38
CA LYS A 72 42.49 18.18 16.78
C LYS A 72 42.65 16.72 17.31
N ILE A 73 42.90 15.61 16.59
CA ILE A 73 43.62 15.17 15.34
C ILE A 73 43.14 13.67 15.07
N PRO A 74 43.55 12.84 14.06
CA PRO A 74 43.97 12.98 12.65
C PRO A 74 43.14 12.15 11.63
N SER A 75 43.43 12.45 10.35
CA SER A 75 43.20 11.68 9.13
C SER A 75 43.95 10.33 9.04
N SER A 76 43.42 9.45 8.18
CA SER A 76 43.92 8.17 7.64
C SER A 76 43.42 6.88 8.31
N MET A 77 42.54 6.17 7.61
CA MET A 77 42.65 4.73 7.41
C MET A 77 41.83 4.30 6.18
N THR A 78 42.56 3.65 5.29
CA THR A 78 42.24 3.14 3.96
C THR A 78 41.18 2.04 3.98
N LEU A 79 40.17 2.17 3.11
CA LEU A 79 39.29 1.05 2.74
C LEU A 79 40.05 0.07 1.83
N SER A 80 40.20 -1.13 2.37
CA SER A 80 40.82 -2.31 1.78
C SER A 80 40.03 -2.85 0.58
N GLN A 81 40.66 -2.82 -0.59
CA GLN A 81 40.84 -3.95 -1.52
C GLN A 81 39.69 -5.00 -1.60
N SER A 82 38.66 -4.75 -2.40
CA SER A 82 38.01 -5.79 -3.23
C SER A 82 37.00 -5.16 -4.20
N PHE A 83 37.47 -4.62 -5.33
CA PHE A 83 36.59 -4.23 -6.46
C PHE A 83 37.38 -4.04 -7.77
N LYS A 84 38.32 -4.94 -8.08
CA LYS A 84 39.20 -4.79 -9.26
C LYS A 84 39.44 -6.03 -10.11
N ASP A 85 38.58 -7.05 -10.05
CA ASP A 85 38.68 -8.23 -10.93
C ASP A 85 37.38 -8.54 -11.69
N MET A 86 36.82 -7.58 -12.43
CA MET A 86 35.71 -7.94 -13.34
C MET A 86 35.60 -7.15 -14.65
N LEU A 87 36.67 -6.54 -15.16
CA LEU A 87 36.71 -6.03 -16.52
C LEU A 87 38.11 -6.19 -17.14
N ALA A 88 38.32 -7.29 -17.86
CA ALA A 88 39.45 -7.45 -18.77
C ALA A 88 39.13 -6.81 -20.13
N VAL A 89 40.11 -6.05 -20.61
CA VAL A 89 40.11 -5.15 -21.77
C VAL A 89 40.40 -5.89 -23.08
N ALA A 90 39.92 -5.36 -24.21
CA ALA A 90 40.66 -5.39 -25.47
C ALA A 90 40.54 -4.02 -26.22
N PRO A 91 41.58 -3.57 -26.96
CA PRO A 91 41.89 -2.15 -27.15
C PRO A 91 41.42 -1.55 -28.49
N ALA A 92 41.39 -0.22 -28.55
CA ALA A 92 41.13 0.57 -29.76
C ALA A 92 42.41 0.74 -30.62
N PRO A 93 42.31 0.76 -31.97
CA PRO A 93 43.45 1.07 -32.82
C PRO A 93 43.64 2.59 -32.97
N THR A 94 44.87 3.03 -32.80
CA THR A 94 45.42 4.34 -33.14
C THR A 94 45.86 4.39 -34.60
N GLN A 95 45.69 5.53 -35.28
CA GLN A 95 46.74 6.25 -36.04
C GLN A 95 46.22 7.61 -36.57
N PRO A 96 47.08 8.64 -36.72
CA PRO A 96 46.70 10.01 -37.08
C PRO A 96 46.98 10.33 -38.56
N ILE A 97 46.19 11.21 -39.20
CA ILE A 97 46.53 11.79 -40.51
C ILE A 97 46.27 13.31 -40.52
N SER A 98 47.15 13.97 -41.26
CA SER A 98 47.59 15.36 -41.28
C SER A 98 46.64 16.39 -41.92
N LYS A 99 46.92 17.65 -41.59
CA LYS A 99 46.37 18.87 -42.21
C LYS A 99 46.82 19.00 -43.66
N THR A 100 45.90 19.27 -44.58
CA THR A 100 46.16 20.05 -45.80
C THR A 100 44.96 20.96 -46.12
N ASN A 101 45.26 22.21 -46.47
CA ASN A 101 44.32 23.23 -46.95
C ASN A 101 44.08 23.05 -48.46
N GLY A 102 42.85 23.28 -48.91
CA GLY A 102 42.51 23.47 -50.32
C GLY A 102 41.00 23.55 -50.52
N GLY A 103 40.48 24.71 -50.93
CA GLY A 103 39.06 24.92 -51.22
C GLY A 103 38.62 24.40 -52.59
N VAL A 104 37.36 24.76 -52.95
CA VAL A 104 36.61 24.61 -54.24
C VAL A 104 35.44 23.59 -54.13
N PRO A 105 34.29 23.78 -54.81
CA PRO A 105 33.09 24.53 -54.42
C PRO A 105 31.87 23.62 -54.08
N VAL A 106 30.91 24.09 -53.27
CA VAL A 106 29.72 23.31 -52.92
C VAL A 106 28.63 23.47 -54.00
N ALA A 107 28.33 22.38 -54.72
CA ALA A 107 27.15 22.24 -55.58
C ALA A 107 25.87 22.10 -54.72
N PRO A 108 24.68 22.53 -55.20
CA PRO A 108 23.46 22.50 -54.41
C PRO A 108 22.99 21.06 -54.16
N ALA A 109 22.57 20.79 -52.92
CA ALA A 109 22.05 19.50 -52.49
C ALA A 109 20.73 19.15 -53.21
N PRO A 110 20.47 17.87 -53.51
CA PRO A 110 19.23 17.45 -54.16
C PRO A 110 18.04 17.54 -53.18
N GLU A 111 16.91 18.06 -53.67
CA GLU A 111 15.63 18.03 -52.97
C GLU A 111 15.20 16.57 -52.70
N VAL A 112 15.21 16.17 -51.43
CA VAL A 112 14.56 14.94 -50.97
C VAL A 112 13.14 15.27 -50.57
N LYS A 113 12.17 14.90 -51.42
CA LYS A 113 10.75 14.87 -51.07
C LYS A 113 10.56 13.87 -49.92
N ALA A 114 10.38 14.38 -48.70
CA ALA A 114 10.01 13.56 -47.56
C ALA A 114 8.58 13.05 -47.75
N ALA A 115 8.45 11.76 -48.05
CA ALA A 115 7.18 11.06 -47.97
C ALA A 115 6.75 11.01 -46.49
N HIS A 116 5.65 11.71 -46.17
CA HIS A 116 4.95 11.54 -44.91
C HIS A 116 4.36 10.13 -44.84
N THR A 117 5.03 9.22 -44.12
CA THR A 117 4.41 8.00 -43.60
C THR A 117 4.02 8.24 -42.14
N SER A 118 2.80 8.74 -41.95
CA SER A 118 2.14 8.83 -40.65
C SER A 118 1.67 7.43 -40.22
N GLY A 119 2.59 6.62 -39.69
CA GLY A 119 2.25 5.47 -38.86
C GLY A 119 2.47 5.81 -37.38
N PRO A 120 1.70 5.24 -36.43
CA PRO A 120 1.99 5.41 -35.01
C PRO A 120 3.40 4.88 -34.72
N ARG A 121 4.28 5.72 -34.15
CA ARG A 121 5.60 5.28 -33.68
C ARG A 121 5.39 4.10 -32.71
N PRO A 122 6.17 3.02 -32.79
CA PRO A 122 6.11 1.98 -31.77
C PRO A 122 6.37 2.64 -30.42
N LYS A 123 5.38 2.62 -29.52
CA LYS A 123 5.54 3.10 -28.15
C LYS A 123 6.63 2.28 -27.46
N ALA A 124 7.36 2.86 -26.50
CA ALA A 124 8.40 2.11 -25.78
C ALA A 124 7.84 0.83 -25.13
N SER A 125 6.57 0.85 -24.74
CA SER A 125 5.83 -0.34 -24.30
C SER A 125 5.84 -1.50 -25.30
N ALA A 126 5.89 -1.27 -26.61
CA ALA A 126 5.99 -2.33 -27.62
C ALA A 126 7.37 -3.01 -27.61
N LEU A 127 8.45 -2.24 -27.42
CA LEU A 127 9.83 -2.76 -27.33
C LEU A 127 10.05 -3.55 -26.03
N LEU A 128 9.41 -3.13 -24.93
CA LEU A 128 9.54 -3.79 -23.63
C LEU A 128 8.64 -5.01 -23.47
N LYS A 129 7.46 -5.01 -24.11
CA LYS A 129 6.52 -6.14 -24.11
C LYS A 129 7.12 -7.38 -24.77
N GLU A 130 7.92 -7.22 -25.83
CA GLU A 130 8.61 -8.32 -26.51
C GLU A 130 9.69 -8.96 -25.62
N LYS A 131 10.36 -8.16 -24.79
CA LYS A 131 11.41 -8.64 -23.86
C LYS A 131 10.87 -9.43 -22.67
N TYR A 132 9.64 -9.15 -22.22
CA TYR A 132 9.14 -9.68 -20.95
C TYR A 132 7.85 -10.52 -21.03
N ASN A 133 6.96 -10.26 -21.99
CA ASN A 133 5.65 -10.93 -22.17
C ASN A 133 5.02 -11.49 -20.88
N LEU A 134 4.97 -10.65 -19.84
CA LEU A 134 4.54 -11.05 -18.50
C LEU A 134 3.01 -11.07 -18.45
N LYS A 135 2.46 -12.22 -18.04
CA LYS A 135 1.05 -12.31 -17.66
C LYS A 135 0.96 -12.13 -16.15
N GLY A 136 0.33 -11.03 -15.73
CA GLY A 136 0.07 -10.78 -14.32
C GLY A 136 -1.16 -11.56 -13.86
N VAL A 137 -0.98 -12.84 -13.54
CA VAL A 137 -2.08 -13.76 -13.18
C VAL A 137 -1.82 -14.32 -11.79
N GLN A 138 -2.87 -14.42 -10.99
CA GLN A 138 -2.88 -15.11 -9.71
C GLN A 138 -4.12 -15.99 -9.58
N GLU A 139 -3.91 -17.25 -9.22
CA GLU A 139 -4.98 -18.20 -8.95
C GLU A 139 -5.11 -18.46 -7.44
N SER A 140 -4.00 -18.55 -6.71
CA SER A 140 -3.99 -18.70 -5.25
C SER A 140 -2.93 -17.82 -4.57
N GLU A 141 -3.22 -17.29 -3.38
CA GLU A 141 -2.21 -16.65 -2.52
C GLU A 141 -1.05 -17.58 -2.15
N ASN A 142 -1.27 -18.90 -2.15
CA ASN A 142 -0.24 -19.87 -1.82
C ASN A 142 0.55 -20.37 -3.06
N ASP A 143 0.25 -19.88 -4.26
CA ASP A 143 1.07 -20.14 -5.43
C ASP A 143 2.41 -19.40 -5.32
N ARG A 144 3.50 -20.03 -5.76
CA ARG A 144 4.87 -19.51 -5.61
C ARG A 144 5.00 -18.12 -6.23
N ALA A 145 5.30 -17.10 -5.44
CA ALA A 145 5.53 -15.75 -5.94
C ALA A 145 6.79 -15.71 -6.81
N GLU A 146 6.68 -15.16 -8.02
CA GLU A 146 7.82 -14.98 -8.92
C GLU A 146 8.27 -13.53 -9.02
N ILE A 147 7.31 -12.60 -9.09
CA ILE A 147 7.57 -11.17 -9.23
C ILE A 147 6.70 -10.38 -8.27
N VAL A 148 7.35 -9.53 -7.48
CA VAL A 148 6.71 -8.62 -6.53
C VAL A 148 7.17 -7.20 -6.83
N ILE A 149 6.21 -6.28 -6.90
CA ILE A 149 6.46 -4.84 -6.96
C ILE A 149 6.33 -4.28 -5.55
N VAL A 150 7.27 -3.42 -5.18
CA VAL A 150 7.25 -2.64 -3.94
C VAL A 150 7.56 -1.18 -4.23
N CYS A 151 7.23 -0.27 -3.33
CA CYS A 151 7.66 1.13 -3.42
C CYS A 151 8.53 1.47 -2.21
N GLU A 152 9.75 1.91 -2.48
CA GLU A 152 10.66 2.30 -1.41
C GLU A 152 10.10 3.53 -0.67
N PRO A 153 10.31 3.62 0.66
CA PRO A 153 10.03 4.81 1.44
C PRO A 153 11.06 5.90 1.11
N GLU A 154 10.88 6.52 -0.04
CA GLU A 154 11.83 7.51 -0.55
C GLU A 154 11.75 8.82 0.23
N GLY A 155 12.91 9.43 0.40
CA GLY A 155 13.12 10.53 1.34
C GLY A 155 12.09 11.64 1.19
N THR A 156 11.91 12.20 -0.01
CA THR A 156 11.15 13.45 -0.16
C THR A 156 9.64 13.26 -0.09
N SER A 157 9.06 12.26 -0.77
CA SER A 157 7.61 12.03 -0.74
C SER A 157 7.13 11.61 0.65
N LEU A 158 7.87 10.71 1.30
CA LEU A 158 7.55 10.23 2.63
C LEU A 158 7.84 11.27 3.72
N GLN A 159 8.90 12.08 3.57
CA GLN A 159 9.18 13.21 4.46
C GLN A 159 8.04 14.20 4.46
N MET A 160 7.52 14.58 3.29
CA MET A 160 6.40 15.52 3.19
C MET A 160 5.14 14.95 3.86
N GLY A 161 4.83 13.67 3.64
CA GLY A 161 3.74 12.98 4.35
C GLY A 161 3.94 12.95 5.87
N GLY A 162 5.19 12.77 6.33
CA GLY A 162 5.57 12.72 7.74
C GLY A 162 5.45 14.06 8.48
N LEU A 163 5.29 15.19 7.79
CA LEU A 163 5.11 16.50 8.44
C LEU A 163 3.77 16.63 9.18
N HIS A 164 2.73 15.91 8.73
CA HIS A 164 1.45 15.82 9.43
C HIS A 164 0.84 14.40 9.33
N PRO A 165 1.34 13.43 10.11
CA PRO A 165 1.07 12.00 9.93
C PRO A 165 -0.42 11.66 9.77
N ARG A 166 -1.29 12.16 10.68
CA ARG A 166 -2.73 11.84 10.65
C ARG A 166 -3.47 12.32 9.41
N ALA A 167 -3.04 13.44 8.82
CA ALA A 167 -3.65 13.97 7.60
C ALA A 167 -3.14 13.24 6.35
N SER A 168 -1.91 12.71 6.43
CA SER A 168 -1.28 11.87 5.41
C SER A 168 -1.63 10.38 5.55
N LEU A 169 -2.66 10.05 6.33
CA LEU A 169 -3.13 8.68 6.58
C LEU A 169 -2.10 7.77 7.27
N TYR A 170 -1.26 8.32 8.16
CA TYR A 170 -0.35 7.54 9.01
C TYR A 170 -0.89 7.43 10.43
N GLU A 171 -0.56 6.31 11.08
CA GLU A 171 -0.95 6.00 12.45
C GLU A 171 -0.12 6.79 13.46
N LYS A 172 1.20 6.85 13.22
CA LYS A 172 2.20 7.36 14.15
C LYS A 172 3.27 8.17 13.41
N PRO A 173 4.07 8.99 14.12
CA PRO A 173 5.26 9.63 13.55
C PRO A 173 6.25 8.60 12.98
N VAL A 174 6.90 8.96 11.88
CA VAL A 174 7.75 8.04 11.09
C VAL A 174 9.21 8.46 11.17
N ASN A 175 10.11 7.51 11.40
CA ASN A 175 11.55 7.69 11.19
C ASN A 175 11.92 7.15 9.80
N LEU A 176 12.28 8.06 8.88
CA LEU A 176 12.52 7.75 7.48
C LEU A 176 13.72 6.81 7.27
N GLU A 177 14.82 7.00 7.98
CA GLU A 177 16.01 6.15 7.83
C GLU A 177 15.75 4.73 8.36
N ALA A 178 14.99 4.63 9.46
CA ALA A 178 14.53 3.34 9.96
C ALA A 178 13.58 2.66 8.97
N ALA A 179 12.66 3.41 8.36
CA ALA A 179 11.76 2.88 7.32
C ALA A 179 12.51 2.38 6.09
N LYS A 180 13.49 3.14 5.59
CA LYS A 180 14.36 2.70 4.47
C LYS A 180 15.09 1.40 4.79
N THR A 181 15.65 1.31 6.00
CA THR A 181 16.38 0.12 6.45
C THR A 181 15.45 -1.10 6.54
N ALA A 182 14.28 -0.95 7.18
CA ALA A 182 13.29 -2.01 7.29
C ALA A 182 12.74 -2.45 5.92
N HIS A 183 12.50 -1.51 5.00
CA HIS A 183 12.08 -1.83 3.64
C HIS A 183 13.18 -2.55 2.85
N ALA A 184 14.44 -2.15 2.99
CA ALA A 184 15.55 -2.82 2.33
C ALA A 184 15.68 -4.28 2.81
N GLU A 185 15.56 -4.51 4.11
CA GLU A 185 15.56 -5.86 4.68
C GLU A 185 14.40 -6.70 4.13
N PHE A 186 13.19 -6.15 4.09
CA PHE A 186 12.03 -6.83 3.50
C PHE A 186 12.27 -7.25 2.04
N ARG A 187 12.90 -6.40 1.22
CA ARG A 187 13.29 -6.78 -0.15
C ARG A 187 14.32 -7.90 -0.17
N ASN A 188 15.31 -7.86 0.70
CA ASN A 188 16.35 -8.88 0.77
C ASN A 188 15.76 -10.24 1.13
N VAL A 189 14.89 -10.30 2.14
CA VAL A 189 14.16 -11.52 2.54
C VAL A 189 13.41 -12.15 1.38
N MET A 190 12.69 -11.35 0.58
CA MET A 190 11.98 -11.87 -0.60
C MET A 190 12.96 -12.37 -1.68
N ARG A 191 14.05 -11.62 -1.93
CA ARG A 191 15.07 -11.99 -2.94
C ARG A 191 15.80 -13.28 -2.57
N GLU A 192 16.14 -13.47 -1.30
CA GLU A 192 16.74 -14.71 -0.78
C GLU A 192 15.83 -15.92 -0.97
N LYS A 193 14.51 -15.72 -0.90
CA LYS A 193 13.50 -16.75 -1.20
C LYS A 193 13.23 -16.92 -2.70
N GLY A 194 14.07 -16.35 -3.56
CA GLY A 194 14.04 -16.52 -5.02
C GLY A 194 13.02 -15.64 -5.76
N VAL A 195 12.43 -14.66 -5.08
CA VAL A 195 11.44 -13.74 -5.66
C VAL A 195 12.14 -12.58 -6.36
N ARG A 196 11.71 -12.25 -7.58
CA ARG A 196 12.16 -11.03 -8.25
C ARG A 196 11.42 -9.83 -7.68
N VAL A 197 12.13 -9.03 -6.89
CA VAL A 197 11.59 -7.80 -6.30
C VAL A 197 11.99 -6.61 -7.14
N LEU A 198 11.00 -5.93 -7.72
CA LEU A 198 11.14 -4.71 -8.51
C LEU A 198 10.60 -3.52 -7.71
N THR A 199 11.32 -2.40 -7.71
CA THR A 199 10.79 -1.17 -7.11
C THR A 199 10.09 -0.29 -8.14
N VAL A 200 9.13 0.53 -7.69
CA VAL A 200 8.48 1.53 -8.56
C VAL A 200 9.53 2.40 -9.26
N ARG A 201 10.56 2.87 -8.54
CA ARG A 201 11.65 3.66 -9.12
C ARG A 201 12.46 2.89 -10.16
N GLU A 202 12.83 1.64 -9.89
CA GLU A 202 13.50 0.77 -10.85
C GLU A 202 12.66 0.61 -12.13
N ILE A 203 11.35 0.41 -11.97
CA ILE A 203 10.41 0.29 -13.10
C ILE A 203 10.35 1.60 -13.89
N LEU A 204 10.21 2.75 -13.25
CA LEU A 204 10.12 4.05 -13.93
C LEU A 204 11.39 4.40 -14.71
N ALA A 205 12.56 4.15 -14.11
CA ALA A 205 13.85 4.39 -14.75
C ALA A 205 14.16 3.42 -15.88
N TYR A 206 13.54 2.23 -15.87
CA TYR A 206 13.87 1.15 -16.79
C TYR A 206 13.83 1.56 -18.27
N GLY A 207 14.93 1.31 -18.99
CA GLY A 207 15.06 1.56 -20.43
C GLY A 207 15.10 3.03 -20.85
N THR A 208 15.09 3.99 -19.91
CA THR A 208 15.12 5.43 -20.24
C THR A 208 16.48 5.90 -20.76
N GLU A 209 17.56 5.18 -20.45
CA GLU A 209 18.91 5.48 -20.94
C GLU A 209 19.11 5.02 -22.39
N ASP A 210 18.53 3.88 -22.76
CA ASP A 210 18.74 3.25 -24.07
C ASP A 210 17.63 3.60 -25.09
N HIS A 211 16.46 4.03 -24.62
CA HIS A 211 15.28 4.23 -25.46
C HIS A 211 14.64 5.60 -25.22
N VAL A 212 14.83 6.52 -26.18
CA VAL A 212 14.25 7.88 -26.14
C VAL A 212 12.73 7.84 -25.96
N GLY A 213 12.03 6.86 -26.55
CA GLY A 213 10.59 6.71 -26.32
C GLY A 213 10.23 6.46 -24.86
N ALA A 214 11.03 5.65 -24.13
CA ALA A 214 10.78 5.35 -22.72
C ALA A 214 11.06 6.56 -21.83
N ARG A 215 12.01 7.40 -22.25
CA ARG A 215 12.33 8.69 -21.63
C ARG A 215 11.19 9.69 -21.83
N VAL A 216 10.71 9.86 -23.06
CA VAL A 216 9.57 10.74 -23.39
C VAL A 216 8.31 10.30 -22.65
N ASP A 217 8.02 9.00 -22.56
CA ASP A 217 6.89 8.48 -21.79
C ASP A 217 6.97 8.87 -20.30
N LEU A 218 8.18 8.89 -19.72
CA LEU A 218 8.40 9.32 -18.33
C LEU A 218 8.23 10.84 -18.17
N GLU A 219 8.75 11.63 -19.11
CA GLU A 219 8.57 13.09 -19.16
C GLU A 219 7.09 13.46 -19.29
N ASP A 220 6.35 12.79 -20.16
CA ASP A 220 4.91 13.00 -20.34
C ASP A 220 4.10 12.68 -19.08
N PHE A 221 4.52 11.68 -18.30
CA PHE A 221 3.93 11.40 -16.99
C PHE A 221 4.31 12.49 -15.97
N ALA A 222 5.56 12.96 -15.97
CA ALA A 222 5.99 14.05 -15.10
C ALA A 222 5.26 15.37 -15.41
N VAL A 223 4.92 15.63 -16.68
CA VAL A 223 4.08 16.78 -17.09
C VAL A 223 2.70 16.72 -16.45
N GLN A 224 2.11 15.52 -16.32
CA GLN A 224 0.81 15.33 -15.67
C GLN A 224 0.87 15.53 -14.15
N ALA A 225 2.00 15.20 -13.52
CA ALA A 225 2.21 15.36 -12.08
C ALA A 225 2.64 16.79 -11.68
N LEU A 226 3.22 17.57 -12.61
CA LEU A 226 3.68 18.94 -12.35
C LEU A 226 2.64 19.97 -12.76
N THR A 227 2.10 20.70 -11.78
CA THR A 227 1.14 21.78 -12.03
C THR A 227 1.82 23.14 -11.95
N TYR A 228 1.64 23.98 -12.96
CA TYR A 228 1.93 25.42 -12.90
C TYR A 228 0.61 26.17 -12.81
N GLN A 229 0.52 27.10 -11.88
CA GLN A 229 -0.64 27.97 -11.74
C GLN A 229 -0.23 29.32 -11.16
N LEU A 230 -1.11 30.31 -11.29
CA LEU A 230 -0.92 31.59 -10.63
C LEU A 230 -1.07 31.44 -9.12
N ALA A 231 -0.32 32.26 -8.38
CA ALA A 231 -0.49 32.39 -6.95
C ALA A 231 -1.91 32.84 -6.59
N LYS A 232 -2.28 32.64 -5.34
CA LYS A 232 -3.61 33.02 -4.84
C LYS A 232 -3.92 34.48 -5.20
N ASP A 233 -5.09 34.70 -5.79
CA ASP A 233 -5.61 35.99 -6.26
C ASP A 233 -4.88 36.60 -7.48
N GLY A 234 -3.83 35.95 -8.00
CA GLY A 234 -3.13 36.38 -9.21
C GLY A 234 -3.94 36.13 -10.48
N ARG A 235 -3.83 37.05 -11.45
CA ARG A 235 -4.50 36.94 -12.74
C ARG A 235 -3.51 36.99 -13.89
N MET A 236 -3.90 36.47 -15.05
CA MET A 236 -3.02 36.40 -16.21
C MET A 236 -2.68 37.79 -16.77
N GLU A 237 -3.54 38.77 -16.49
CA GLU A 237 -3.32 40.19 -16.82
C GLU A 237 -2.21 40.82 -15.97
N ASP A 238 -1.92 40.26 -14.80
CA ASP A 238 -0.85 40.75 -13.91
C ASP A 238 0.54 40.25 -14.34
N ILE A 239 0.60 39.33 -15.30
CA ILE A 239 1.85 38.78 -15.85
C ILE A 239 2.18 39.52 -17.15
N GLU A 240 3.40 40.02 -17.24
CA GLU A 240 3.92 40.63 -18.46
C GLU A 240 3.83 39.66 -19.65
N GLU A 241 3.49 40.16 -20.84
CA GLU A 241 3.31 39.33 -22.04
C GLU A 241 4.54 38.45 -22.33
N ALA A 242 5.74 38.98 -22.09
CA ALA A 242 7.00 38.27 -22.27
C ALA A 242 7.17 37.07 -21.32
N ASP A 243 6.53 37.11 -20.14
CA ASP A 243 6.67 36.09 -19.10
C ASP A 243 5.57 35.02 -19.17
N ARG A 244 4.53 35.22 -19.97
CA ARG A 244 3.42 34.26 -20.13
C ARG A 244 3.87 32.89 -20.60
N TYR A 245 4.95 32.84 -21.39
CA TYR A 245 5.58 31.60 -21.83
C TYR A 245 6.00 30.72 -20.64
N TYR A 246 6.47 31.30 -19.53
CA TYR A 246 6.94 30.53 -18.36
C TYR A 246 5.82 29.88 -17.54
N LEU A 247 4.55 30.20 -17.84
CA LEU A 247 3.38 29.52 -17.28
C LEU A 247 2.84 28.43 -18.21
N SER A 248 3.35 28.33 -19.44
CA SER A 248 2.85 27.42 -20.46
C SER A 248 3.31 25.97 -20.24
N ASP A 249 2.54 25.03 -20.78
CA ASP A 249 2.95 23.63 -20.87
C ASP A 249 4.19 23.43 -21.75
N GLU A 250 4.46 24.34 -22.69
CA GLU A 250 5.67 24.31 -23.53
C GLU A 250 6.93 24.54 -22.68
N TYR A 251 6.93 25.58 -21.85
CA TYR A 251 8.04 25.82 -20.93
C TYR A 251 8.17 24.69 -19.90
N LYS A 252 7.04 24.20 -19.36
CA LYS A 252 7.02 23.06 -18.43
C LYS A 252 7.71 21.82 -19.02
N ARG A 253 7.40 21.48 -20.27
CA ARG A 253 8.05 20.38 -21.01
C ARG A 253 9.54 20.62 -21.17
N LYS A 254 9.93 21.82 -21.60
CA LYS A 254 11.35 22.19 -21.73
C LYS A 254 12.11 22.03 -20.41
N VAL A 255 11.51 22.41 -19.28
CA VAL A 255 12.11 22.23 -17.95
C VAL A 255 12.31 20.75 -17.63
N LEU A 256 11.29 19.92 -17.84
CA LEU A 256 11.33 18.47 -17.56
C LEU A 256 12.31 17.72 -18.47
N GLU A 257 12.42 18.09 -19.75
CA GLU A 257 13.40 17.51 -20.70
C GLU A 257 14.84 17.64 -20.20
N HIS A 258 15.17 18.72 -19.48
CA HIS A 258 16.51 18.97 -18.95
C HIS A 258 16.75 18.30 -17.59
N MET A 259 15.73 17.70 -16.98
CA MET A 259 15.88 16.98 -15.71
C MET A 259 16.56 15.62 -15.89
N SER A 260 17.28 15.17 -14.86
CA SER A 260 17.76 13.79 -14.81
C SER A 260 16.59 12.82 -14.58
N VAL A 261 16.78 11.54 -14.90
CA VAL A 261 15.76 10.50 -14.64
C VAL A 261 15.35 10.45 -13.15
N PRO A 262 16.29 10.49 -12.17
CA PRO A 262 15.90 10.58 -10.77
C PRO A 262 15.06 11.81 -10.43
N GLN A 263 15.37 12.98 -11.00
CA GLN A 263 14.61 14.23 -10.79
C GLN A 263 13.18 14.15 -11.36
N LEU A 264 13.01 13.52 -12.53
CA LEU A 264 11.68 13.27 -13.10
C LEU A 264 10.85 12.36 -12.18
N ILE A 265 11.45 11.29 -11.67
CA ILE A 265 10.78 10.37 -10.75
C ILE A 265 10.40 11.08 -9.44
N ASP A 266 11.31 11.88 -8.87
CA ASP A 266 11.01 12.69 -7.68
C ASP A 266 9.85 13.66 -7.94
N THR A 267 9.84 14.32 -9.11
CA THR A 267 8.74 15.22 -9.50
C THR A 267 7.41 14.48 -9.53
N ILE A 268 7.38 13.27 -10.09
CA ILE A 268 6.18 12.43 -10.14
C ILE A 268 5.70 12.05 -8.73
N LEU A 269 6.61 11.60 -7.86
CA LEU A 269 6.27 11.11 -6.53
C LEU A 269 5.92 12.24 -5.54
N ILE A 270 6.42 13.44 -5.77
CA ILE A 270 6.10 14.65 -4.98
C ILE A 270 4.79 15.29 -5.44
N ASN A 271 4.47 15.17 -6.74
CA ASN A 271 3.29 15.77 -7.37
C ASN A 271 3.15 17.27 -7.00
N PRO A 272 4.13 18.10 -7.37
CA PRO A 272 4.21 19.49 -6.96
C PRO A 272 3.28 20.41 -7.76
N THR A 273 2.80 21.46 -7.09
CA THR A 273 2.20 22.63 -7.71
C THR A 273 3.07 23.85 -7.47
N VAL A 274 3.49 24.51 -8.55
CA VAL A 274 4.23 25.77 -8.54
C VAL A 274 3.24 26.92 -8.70
N HIS A 275 3.22 27.80 -7.71
CA HIS A 275 2.38 29.00 -7.67
C HIS A 275 3.23 30.20 -8.06
N LEU A 276 2.94 30.78 -9.22
CA LEU A 276 3.71 31.85 -9.85
C LEU A 276 3.06 33.21 -9.62
N ALA A 277 3.87 34.21 -9.28
CA ALA A 277 3.44 35.61 -9.15
C ALA A 277 4.46 36.54 -9.83
N PRO A 278 4.04 37.71 -10.34
CA PRO A 278 4.97 38.66 -10.94
C PRO A 278 5.99 39.15 -9.89
N SER A 279 7.25 39.28 -10.30
CA SER A 279 8.30 39.95 -9.53
C SER A 279 8.88 41.10 -10.34
N TYR A 280 8.77 42.31 -9.79
CA TYR A 280 9.29 43.54 -10.40
C TYR A 280 10.75 43.84 -10.05
N ARG A 281 11.40 42.95 -9.28
CA ARG A 281 12.80 43.12 -8.83
C ARG A 281 13.74 42.02 -9.33
N ASP A 282 13.20 40.85 -9.62
CA ASP A 282 13.98 39.64 -9.87
C ASP A 282 13.80 39.18 -11.33
N THR A 283 13.74 37.86 -11.56
CA THR A 283 13.65 37.23 -12.88
C THR A 283 12.24 37.30 -13.52
N GLY A 284 11.49 38.39 -13.30
CA GLY A 284 10.11 38.58 -13.79
C GLY A 284 9.04 37.81 -13.02
N LEU A 285 9.38 36.66 -12.44
CA LEU A 285 8.47 35.82 -11.66
C LEU A 285 9.08 35.40 -10.31
N THR A 286 8.22 35.23 -9.31
CA THR A 286 8.52 34.52 -8.06
C THR A 286 7.67 33.27 -7.94
N ALA A 287 8.18 32.26 -7.24
CA ALA A 287 7.54 30.96 -7.11
C ALA A 287 7.39 30.57 -5.64
N THR A 288 6.20 30.08 -5.29
CA THR A 288 5.96 29.31 -4.06
C THR A 288 5.43 27.92 -4.42
N TYR A 289 5.51 26.96 -3.51
CA TYR A 289 5.25 25.55 -3.81
C TYR A 289 4.25 24.95 -2.85
N SER A 290 3.36 24.10 -3.36
CA SER A 290 2.60 23.14 -2.57
C SER A 290 2.81 21.74 -3.11
N PHE A 291 2.67 20.72 -2.27
CA PHE A 291 2.99 19.34 -2.61
C PHE A 291 1.81 18.44 -2.25
N GLN A 292 1.54 17.44 -3.10
CA GLN A 292 0.57 16.37 -2.85
C GLN A 292 1.26 15.02 -3.03
N PRO A 293 2.25 14.71 -2.17
CA PRO A 293 3.13 13.56 -2.35
C PRO A 293 2.35 12.24 -2.33
N LEU A 294 2.81 11.27 -3.11
CA LEU A 294 2.24 9.92 -3.19
C LEU A 294 2.74 9.07 -2.00
N SER A 295 2.45 9.56 -0.80
CA SER A 295 3.10 9.11 0.42
C SER A 295 2.61 7.72 0.88
N ASN A 296 1.40 7.31 0.46
CA ASN A 296 0.86 5.97 0.73
C ASN A 296 1.26 4.93 -0.34
N LEU A 297 2.02 5.30 -1.38
CA LEU A 297 2.44 4.37 -2.43
C LEU A 297 3.38 3.27 -1.92
N VAL A 298 4.00 3.45 -0.75
CA VAL A 298 4.69 2.38 -0.01
C VAL A 298 3.81 1.13 0.12
N TYR A 299 2.49 1.33 0.22
CA TYR A 299 1.47 0.27 0.17
C TYR A 299 1.00 0.04 -1.25
N THR A 300 1.85 -0.68 -2.00
CA THR A 300 1.60 -1.02 -3.41
C THR A 300 0.46 -2.00 -3.62
N ARG A 301 -0.09 -2.63 -2.57
CA ARG A 301 -1.20 -3.58 -2.66
C ARG A 301 -2.52 -2.92 -3.08
N ASP A 302 -2.74 -1.67 -2.70
CA ASP A 302 -4.09 -1.08 -2.72
C ASP A 302 -4.58 -0.71 -4.13
N GLN A 303 -3.68 -0.26 -5.00
CA GLN A 303 -4.05 0.43 -6.24
C GLN A 303 -4.66 -0.50 -7.31
N GLN A 304 -4.51 -1.82 -7.16
CA GLN A 304 -4.98 -2.82 -8.12
C GLN A 304 -5.22 -4.18 -7.45
N ILE A 305 -5.86 -5.09 -8.18
CA ILE A 305 -5.90 -6.52 -7.86
C ILE A 305 -5.32 -7.34 -9.01
N THR A 306 -4.76 -8.51 -8.70
CA THR A 306 -4.35 -9.48 -9.72
C THR A 306 -5.26 -10.69 -9.64
N THR A 307 -5.99 -10.99 -10.71
CA THR A 307 -6.98 -12.07 -10.77
C THR A 307 -6.50 -13.22 -11.67
N CYS A 308 -7.34 -14.25 -11.85
CA CYS A 308 -7.08 -15.31 -12.83
C CYS A 308 -7.10 -14.77 -14.28
N ARG A 309 -7.71 -13.61 -14.53
CA ARG A 309 -7.73 -12.96 -15.86
C ARG A 309 -6.55 -12.05 -16.10
N GLY A 310 -6.09 -11.34 -15.07
CA GLY A 310 -5.07 -10.32 -15.23
C GLY A 310 -5.10 -9.28 -14.12
N VAL A 311 -4.39 -8.18 -14.33
CA VAL A 311 -4.44 -7.02 -13.43
C VAL A 311 -5.71 -6.22 -13.69
N VAL A 312 -6.45 -5.91 -12.64
CA VAL A 312 -7.60 -4.97 -12.67
C VAL A 312 -7.24 -3.77 -11.82
N MET A 313 -7.33 -2.58 -12.38
CA MET A 313 -7.04 -1.36 -11.63
C MET A 313 -8.21 -0.99 -10.71
N GLY A 314 -7.89 -0.60 -9.48
CA GLY A 314 -8.86 -0.18 -8.49
C GLY A 314 -9.36 1.25 -8.71
N SER A 315 -10.35 1.62 -7.90
CA SER A 315 -10.84 2.98 -7.74
C SER A 315 -10.83 3.26 -6.24
N LEU A 316 -9.77 3.92 -5.76
CA LEU A 316 -9.54 4.10 -4.32
C LEU A 316 -10.56 5.06 -3.72
N ARG A 317 -10.90 4.85 -2.44
CA ARG A 317 -11.91 5.68 -1.75
C ARG A 317 -11.43 7.12 -1.56
N SER A 318 -10.14 7.29 -1.32
CA SER A 318 -9.54 8.61 -1.07
C SER A 318 -9.07 9.27 -2.38
N PRO A 319 -9.65 10.42 -2.78
CA PRO A 319 -9.27 11.08 -4.02
C PRO A 319 -7.78 11.50 -4.05
N GLN A 320 -7.18 11.77 -2.89
CA GLN A 320 -5.76 12.15 -2.79
C GLN A 320 -4.80 11.04 -3.25
N ARG A 321 -5.28 9.79 -3.35
CA ARG A 321 -4.50 8.63 -3.79
C ARG A 321 -4.74 8.28 -5.27
N ALA A 322 -5.50 9.08 -6.02
CA ALA A 322 -5.84 8.77 -7.41
C ALA A 322 -4.60 8.72 -8.34
N LEU A 323 -3.58 9.55 -8.09
CA LEU A 323 -2.35 9.51 -8.88
C LEU A 323 -1.54 8.23 -8.65
N GLU A 324 -1.65 7.60 -7.47
CA GLU A 324 -1.02 6.30 -7.18
C GLU A 324 -1.52 5.23 -8.16
N VAL A 325 -2.83 5.19 -8.41
CA VAL A 325 -3.45 4.25 -9.37
C VAL A 325 -2.94 4.50 -10.79
N SER A 326 -2.84 5.77 -11.19
CA SER A 326 -2.33 6.16 -12.51
C SER A 326 -0.86 5.79 -12.69
N LEU A 327 -0.05 5.98 -11.65
CA LEU A 327 1.37 5.63 -11.64
C LEU A 327 1.58 4.12 -11.71
N MET A 328 0.84 3.34 -10.93
CA MET A 328 0.93 1.87 -10.97
C MET A 328 0.49 1.32 -12.34
N ARG A 329 -0.54 1.90 -12.96
CA ARG A 329 -0.92 1.59 -14.35
C ARG A 329 0.23 1.85 -15.33
N PHE A 330 0.92 2.99 -15.18
CA PHE A 330 2.08 3.31 -16.00
C PHE A 330 3.21 2.29 -15.80
N CYS A 331 3.47 1.87 -14.56
CA CYS A 331 4.42 0.80 -14.25
C CYS A 331 4.04 -0.53 -14.94
N PHE A 332 2.77 -0.94 -14.89
CA PHE A 332 2.31 -2.16 -15.59
C PHE A 332 2.49 -2.07 -17.11
N ALA A 333 2.15 -0.93 -17.71
CA ALA A 333 2.34 -0.70 -19.13
C ALA A 333 3.82 -0.79 -19.54
N LYS A 334 4.73 -0.26 -18.71
CA LYS A 334 6.18 -0.31 -18.93
C LYS A 334 6.75 -1.72 -18.78
N LEU A 335 6.21 -2.51 -17.86
CA LEU A 335 6.52 -3.94 -17.69
C LEU A 335 5.87 -4.84 -18.75
N GLY A 336 5.01 -4.29 -19.61
CA GLY A 336 4.24 -5.06 -20.59
C GLY A 336 3.17 -5.97 -19.98
N VAL A 337 2.80 -5.74 -18.71
CA VAL A 337 1.74 -6.47 -18.01
C VAL A 337 0.38 -5.91 -18.46
N PRO A 338 -0.49 -6.71 -19.09
CA PRO A 338 -1.78 -6.23 -19.55
C PRO A 338 -2.71 -5.98 -18.36
N VAL A 339 -3.27 -4.77 -18.31
CA VAL A 339 -4.44 -4.44 -17.49
C VAL A 339 -5.67 -4.92 -18.25
N VAL A 340 -6.45 -5.82 -17.65
CA VAL A 340 -7.62 -6.45 -18.29
C VAL A 340 -8.92 -5.72 -18.00
N GLY A 341 -8.93 -4.84 -17.00
CA GLY A 341 -10.09 -4.03 -16.66
C GLY A 341 -9.76 -2.99 -15.60
N GLU A 342 -10.76 -2.19 -15.25
CA GLU A 342 -10.69 -1.19 -14.19
C GLU A 342 -12.06 -0.98 -13.59
N VAL A 343 -12.09 -0.69 -12.29
CA VAL A 343 -13.32 -0.30 -11.59
C VAL A 343 -13.57 1.18 -11.79
N GLN A 344 -14.80 1.53 -12.12
CA GLN A 344 -15.26 2.90 -12.33
C GLN A 344 -16.23 3.33 -11.24
N LEU A 345 -16.34 4.63 -10.99
CA LEU A 345 -17.36 5.16 -10.08
C LEU A 345 -18.77 4.76 -10.56
N PRO A 346 -19.70 4.39 -9.65
CA PRO A 346 -19.64 4.51 -8.18
C PRO A 346 -18.98 3.32 -7.45
N GLY A 347 -18.24 2.47 -8.17
CA GLY A 347 -17.43 1.38 -7.59
C GLY A 347 -16.16 1.89 -6.90
N TYR A 348 -15.87 1.32 -5.73
CA TYR A 348 -14.60 1.47 -5.04
C TYR A 348 -13.99 0.10 -4.80
N LEU A 349 -12.69 -0.01 -5.08
CA LEU A 349 -11.92 -1.25 -4.97
C LEU A 349 -10.51 -0.92 -4.53
N GLU A 350 -10.06 -1.54 -3.45
CA GLU A 350 -8.68 -1.49 -2.98
C GLU A 350 -8.16 -2.93 -2.79
N GLY A 351 -6.91 -3.19 -3.18
CA GLY A 351 -6.39 -4.56 -3.25
C GLY A 351 -6.15 -5.27 -1.92
N GLY A 352 -6.14 -4.54 -0.79
CA GLY A 352 -6.15 -5.14 0.56
C GLY A 352 -7.43 -5.95 0.85
N ASP A 353 -8.50 -5.73 0.09
CA ASP A 353 -9.75 -6.49 0.24
C ASP A 353 -9.81 -7.77 -0.61
N PHE A 354 -8.89 -7.97 -1.55
CA PHE A 354 -8.97 -9.06 -2.52
C PHE A 354 -7.99 -10.19 -2.22
N PHE A 355 -8.51 -11.42 -2.22
CA PHE A 355 -7.73 -12.64 -2.04
C PHE A 355 -8.05 -13.68 -3.13
N PRO A 356 -7.08 -14.08 -3.96
CA PRO A 356 -7.19 -15.29 -4.76
C PRO A 356 -7.13 -16.53 -3.85
N ALA A 357 -8.20 -17.31 -3.79
CA ALA A 357 -8.35 -18.48 -2.93
C ALA A 357 -8.43 -19.79 -3.74
N GLY A 358 -7.61 -19.88 -4.78
CA GLY A 358 -7.58 -20.98 -5.73
C GLY A 358 -8.29 -20.65 -7.05
N ARG A 359 -8.14 -21.53 -8.04
CA ARG A 359 -8.72 -21.36 -9.39
C ARG A 359 -10.23 -21.14 -9.40
N ASP A 360 -10.91 -21.69 -8.39
CA ASP A 360 -12.36 -21.74 -8.35
C ASP A 360 -12.98 -20.60 -7.54
N LEU A 361 -12.25 -20.02 -6.57
CA LEU A 361 -12.79 -19.08 -5.59
C LEU A 361 -11.88 -17.85 -5.44
N ALA A 362 -12.49 -16.66 -5.48
CA ALA A 362 -11.88 -15.43 -5.00
C ALA A 362 -12.70 -14.86 -3.85
N LEU A 363 -12.03 -14.18 -2.92
CA LEU A 363 -12.67 -13.42 -1.85
C LEU A 363 -12.53 -11.92 -2.13
N LEU A 364 -13.58 -11.16 -1.83
CA LEU A 364 -13.55 -9.70 -1.87
C LEU A 364 -14.22 -9.14 -0.60
N GLY A 365 -13.43 -8.49 0.24
CA GLY A 365 -13.92 -7.67 1.34
C GLY A 365 -14.73 -6.47 0.82
N ILE A 366 -15.84 -6.15 1.49
CA ILE A 366 -16.53 -4.88 1.28
C ILE A 366 -16.84 -4.21 2.63
N GLY A 367 -16.78 -2.88 2.67
CA GLY A 367 -16.93 -2.09 3.88
C GLY A 367 -16.49 -0.65 3.66
N LEU A 368 -15.43 -0.22 4.36
CA LEU A 368 -14.91 1.16 4.30
C LEU A 368 -14.24 1.53 2.98
N ARG A 369 -13.52 0.57 2.36
CA ARG A 369 -12.59 0.82 1.24
C ARG A 369 -13.12 0.29 -0.09
N SER A 370 -13.58 -0.96 -0.11
CA SER A 370 -14.24 -1.57 -1.28
C SER A 370 -15.76 -1.69 -1.10
N ASN A 371 -16.51 -1.74 -2.20
CA ASN A 371 -17.99 -1.82 -2.15
C ASN A 371 -18.62 -2.83 -3.14
N LEU A 372 -19.90 -3.13 -2.94
CA LEU A 372 -20.65 -4.06 -3.79
C LEU A 372 -20.75 -3.59 -5.26
N ALA A 373 -20.72 -2.28 -5.52
CA ALA A 373 -20.73 -1.76 -6.88
C ALA A 373 -19.47 -2.17 -7.66
N ALA A 374 -18.31 -2.17 -7.01
CA ALA A 374 -17.09 -2.73 -7.61
C ALA A 374 -17.19 -4.24 -7.82
N ALA A 375 -17.69 -4.99 -6.83
CA ALA A 375 -17.89 -6.44 -6.96
C ALA A 375 -18.77 -6.78 -8.18
N ARG A 376 -19.86 -6.02 -8.40
CA ARG A 376 -20.73 -6.17 -9.57
C ARG A 376 -19.98 -5.90 -10.88
N GLN A 377 -19.19 -4.83 -10.96
CA GLN A 377 -18.38 -4.55 -12.16
C GLN A 377 -17.36 -5.66 -12.45
N LEU A 378 -16.73 -6.23 -11.41
CA LEU A 378 -15.79 -7.36 -11.57
C LEU A 378 -16.50 -8.60 -12.13
N MET A 379 -17.72 -8.88 -11.65
CA MET A 379 -18.54 -10.00 -12.11
C MET A 379 -19.09 -9.77 -13.53
N ASP A 380 -19.71 -8.61 -13.78
CA ASP A 380 -20.34 -8.26 -15.06
C ASP A 380 -19.32 -8.15 -16.20
N GLY A 381 -18.09 -7.73 -15.87
CA GLY A 381 -16.97 -7.65 -16.81
C GLY A 381 -16.17 -8.94 -17.00
N ASP A 382 -16.56 -10.05 -16.34
CA ASP A 382 -15.81 -11.33 -16.32
C ASP A 382 -14.33 -11.16 -15.96
N LEU A 383 -14.03 -10.24 -15.04
CA LEU A 383 -12.66 -9.80 -14.71
C LEU A 383 -11.95 -10.68 -13.67
N LEU A 384 -12.69 -11.59 -13.01
CA LEU A 384 -12.16 -12.44 -11.94
C LEU A 384 -11.48 -13.70 -12.48
N GLY A 385 -12.13 -14.39 -13.42
CA GLY A 385 -11.67 -15.66 -13.99
C GLY A 385 -11.81 -16.87 -13.07
N THR A 386 -12.39 -16.71 -11.88
CA THR A 386 -12.81 -17.79 -10.98
C THR A 386 -14.27 -18.16 -11.25
N ARG A 387 -14.73 -19.34 -10.84
CA ARG A 387 -16.16 -19.69 -10.93
C ARG A 387 -16.98 -19.06 -9.82
N ARG A 388 -16.38 -18.84 -8.64
CA ARG A 388 -17.05 -18.33 -7.45
C ARG A 388 -16.38 -17.07 -6.95
N LEU A 389 -17.20 -16.16 -6.43
CA LEU A 389 -16.78 -14.97 -5.70
C LEU A 389 -17.51 -14.96 -4.36
N ALA A 390 -16.75 -14.95 -3.27
CA ALA A 390 -17.27 -14.71 -1.94
C ALA A 390 -17.07 -13.25 -1.57
N VAL A 391 -18.16 -12.51 -1.46
CA VAL A 391 -18.16 -11.12 -1.00
C VAL A 391 -18.27 -11.13 0.52
N VAL A 392 -17.18 -10.79 1.21
CA VAL A 392 -17.07 -10.77 2.67
C VAL A 392 -17.44 -9.38 3.19
N ARG A 393 -18.61 -9.24 3.79
CA ARG A 393 -19.18 -7.96 4.19
C ARG A 393 -18.84 -7.61 5.64
N ASP A 394 -18.25 -6.43 5.83
CA ASP A 394 -18.11 -5.78 7.12
C ASP A 394 -19.33 -4.87 7.37
N ASP A 395 -20.43 -5.48 7.83
CA ASP A 395 -21.70 -4.79 8.06
C ASP A 395 -21.79 -4.16 9.47
N PHE A 396 -21.00 -4.65 10.43
CA PHE A 396 -21.19 -4.37 11.86
C PHE A 396 -20.10 -3.51 12.49
N GLU A 397 -18.86 -3.57 11.98
CA GLU A 397 -17.73 -2.89 12.61
C GLU A 397 -17.30 -1.64 11.86
N GLN A 398 -16.91 -1.77 10.59
CA GLN A 398 -16.46 -0.66 9.72
C GLN A 398 -15.48 0.29 10.42
N HIS A 399 -14.42 -0.28 11.01
CA HIS A 399 -13.42 0.45 11.78
C HIS A 399 -12.11 0.68 11.00
N GLN A 400 -11.47 1.84 11.18
CA GLN A 400 -10.26 2.23 10.46
C GLN A 400 -9.10 1.24 10.69
N ASP A 401 -8.92 0.72 11.91
CA ASP A 401 -7.85 -0.25 12.23
C ASP A 401 -8.04 -1.62 11.54
N ARG A 402 -9.20 -1.83 10.89
CA ARG A 402 -9.61 -3.06 10.20
C ARG A 402 -10.16 -2.72 8.81
N MET A 403 -9.60 -1.68 8.19
CA MET A 403 -10.11 -1.03 6.97
C MET A 403 -10.22 -1.95 5.75
N HIS A 404 -9.40 -3.01 5.70
CA HIS A 404 -9.39 -4.01 4.64
C HIS A 404 -9.53 -5.43 5.20
N LEU A 405 -9.85 -6.39 4.33
CA LEU A 405 -9.89 -7.82 4.69
C LEU A 405 -8.52 -8.35 5.16
N ASP A 406 -7.41 -7.91 4.54
CA ASP A 406 -6.06 -8.33 4.92
C ASP A 406 -5.58 -7.82 6.29
N CYS A 407 -6.33 -6.92 6.92
CA CYS A 407 -6.09 -6.47 8.29
C CYS A 407 -6.60 -7.46 9.33
N VAL A 408 -7.48 -8.40 8.94
CA VAL A 408 -8.14 -9.35 9.86
C VAL A 408 -8.07 -10.81 9.40
N PHE A 409 -7.61 -11.06 8.18
CA PHE A 409 -7.58 -12.39 7.56
C PHE A 409 -6.38 -12.53 6.62
N SER A 410 -5.80 -13.73 6.51
CA SER A 410 -4.81 -14.07 5.47
C SER A 410 -4.76 -15.57 5.17
N ILE A 411 -4.53 -15.93 3.91
CA ILE A 411 -4.36 -17.31 3.45
C ILE A 411 -2.89 -17.74 3.60
N LEU A 412 -2.64 -18.83 4.31
CA LEU A 412 -1.30 -19.34 4.59
C LEU A 412 -0.94 -20.56 3.74
N SER A 413 -1.92 -21.43 3.48
CA SER A 413 -1.77 -22.60 2.61
C SER A 413 -3.04 -22.84 1.80
N ASP A 414 -3.13 -23.98 1.12
CA ASP A 414 -4.32 -24.36 0.35
C ASP A 414 -5.52 -24.72 1.25
N ASN A 415 -5.28 -24.95 2.54
CA ASN A 415 -6.29 -25.36 3.52
C ASN A 415 -6.05 -24.75 4.92
N LEU A 416 -5.26 -23.67 5.02
CA LEU A 416 -4.98 -23.00 6.28
C LEU A 416 -5.03 -21.48 6.10
N CYS A 417 -5.69 -20.82 7.04
CA CYS A 417 -5.72 -19.36 7.12
C CYS A 417 -5.59 -18.88 8.57
N ILE A 418 -5.24 -17.60 8.72
CA ILE A 418 -5.36 -16.87 9.97
C ILE A 418 -6.57 -15.94 9.92
N MET A 419 -7.24 -15.79 11.05
CA MET A 419 -8.43 -14.95 11.17
C MET A 419 -8.48 -14.31 12.55
N LEU A 420 -8.88 -13.05 12.62
CA LEU A 420 -9.14 -12.37 13.89
C LEU A 420 -10.21 -13.14 14.68
N GLU A 421 -9.88 -13.52 15.91
CA GLU A 421 -10.73 -14.36 16.75
C GLU A 421 -12.08 -13.69 17.09
N GLU A 422 -12.06 -12.39 17.37
CA GLU A 422 -13.25 -11.63 17.78
C GLU A 422 -14.39 -11.66 16.76
N MET A 423 -14.10 -11.77 15.47
CA MET A 423 -15.10 -11.79 14.39
C MET A 423 -15.61 -13.20 14.05
N MET A 424 -15.16 -14.23 14.76
CA MET A 424 -15.53 -15.62 14.46
C MET A 424 -16.83 -16.03 15.15
N GLY A 425 -17.73 -16.64 14.38
CA GLY A 425 -18.92 -17.33 14.89
C GLY A 425 -20.19 -16.47 14.90
N ASP A 426 -21.35 -17.15 14.80
CA ASP A 426 -22.65 -16.50 14.60
C ASP A 426 -23.04 -15.51 15.70
N ALA A 427 -22.56 -15.74 16.93
CA ALA A 427 -22.83 -14.89 18.08
C ALA A 427 -21.91 -13.67 18.20
N SER A 428 -20.86 -13.58 17.38
CA SER A 428 -19.93 -12.44 17.45
C SER A 428 -20.63 -11.14 17.01
N PRO A 429 -20.46 -10.04 17.77
CA PRO A 429 -20.98 -8.73 17.41
C PRO A 429 -20.23 -8.08 16.24
N THR A 430 -19.00 -8.54 15.95
CA THR A 430 -18.13 -8.04 14.88
C THR A 430 -17.97 -9.07 13.75
N ARG A 431 -18.84 -10.09 13.72
CA ARG A 431 -18.82 -11.14 12.68
C ARG A 431 -18.93 -10.53 11.28
N ARG A 432 -18.31 -11.19 10.30
CA ARG A 432 -18.49 -10.85 8.89
C ARG A 432 -19.41 -11.86 8.22
N LEU A 433 -20.20 -11.39 7.27
CA LEU A 433 -21.16 -12.21 6.52
C LEU A 433 -20.69 -12.36 5.08
N VAL A 434 -20.97 -13.50 4.46
CA VAL A 434 -20.54 -13.84 3.11
C VAL A 434 -21.74 -14.01 2.20
N ASP A 435 -21.70 -13.30 1.08
CA ASP A 435 -22.52 -13.58 -0.10
C ASP A 435 -21.67 -14.33 -1.12
N GLU A 436 -22.06 -15.55 -1.47
CA GLU A 436 -21.41 -16.34 -2.50
C GLU A 436 -22.15 -16.18 -3.83
N TYR A 437 -21.41 -15.68 -4.82
CA TYR A 437 -21.87 -15.57 -6.20
C TYR A 437 -21.18 -16.64 -7.04
N VAL A 438 -21.96 -17.33 -7.89
CA VAL A 438 -21.48 -18.42 -8.72
C VAL A 438 -21.75 -18.13 -10.19
N ARG A 439 -20.70 -18.29 -11.01
CA ARG A 439 -20.72 -18.12 -12.45
C ARG A 439 -21.40 -19.30 -13.12
N GLY A 440 -22.54 -19.04 -13.74
CA GLY A 440 -23.30 -20.03 -14.51
C GLY A 440 -22.66 -20.37 -15.86
N ALA A 441 -23.27 -21.32 -16.56
CA ALA A 441 -22.86 -21.71 -17.92
C ALA A 441 -23.02 -20.58 -18.96
N ASP A 442 -23.90 -19.62 -18.68
CA ASP A 442 -24.10 -18.39 -19.46
C ASP A 442 -22.99 -17.35 -19.24
N GLY A 443 -22.04 -17.64 -18.35
CA GLY A 443 -20.91 -16.78 -18.01
C GLY A 443 -21.22 -15.67 -17.02
N ARG A 444 -22.44 -15.62 -16.47
CA ARG A 444 -22.84 -14.57 -15.51
C ARG A 444 -22.81 -15.11 -14.10
N TYR A 445 -22.47 -14.23 -13.15
CA TYR A 445 -22.55 -14.55 -11.74
C TYR A 445 -23.97 -14.34 -11.21
N ALA A 446 -24.46 -15.28 -10.42
CA ALA A 446 -25.70 -15.16 -9.67
C ALA A 446 -25.45 -15.45 -8.20
N LEU A 447 -26.16 -14.75 -7.32
CA LEU A 447 -26.12 -15.00 -5.87
C LEU A 447 -26.69 -16.40 -5.59
N GLU A 448 -25.88 -17.27 -5.00
CA GLU A 448 -26.27 -18.64 -4.64
C GLU A 448 -26.50 -18.80 -3.14
N ARG A 449 -25.65 -18.16 -2.33
CA ARG A 449 -25.76 -18.16 -0.86
C ARG A 449 -25.59 -16.75 -0.34
N THR A 450 -26.28 -16.45 0.75
CA THR A 450 -26.24 -15.13 1.40
C THR A 450 -26.17 -15.29 2.90
N ASP A 451 -25.60 -14.29 3.57
CA ASP A 451 -25.53 -14.18 5.03
C ASP A 451 -24.88 -15.38 5.73
N VAL A 452 -23.89 -16.01 5.09
CA VAL A 452 -23.11 -17.09 5.73
C VAL A 452 -22.04 -16.47 6.60
N GLU A 453 -21.95 -16.85 7.88
CA GLU A 453 -20.88 -16.37 8.76
C GLU A 453 -19.50 -16.76 8.21
N PHE A 454 -18.55 -15.81 8.20
CA PHE A 454 -17.31 -15.95 7.44
C PHE A 454 -16.39 -17.08 7.95
N SER A 455 -16.24 -17.25 9.26
CA SER A 455 -15.42 -18.35 9.80
C SER A 455 -16.03 -19.73 9.47
N ARG A 456 -17.35 -19.83 9.45
CA ARG A 456 -18.08 -21.02 9.00
C ARG A 456 -17.90 -21.23 7.50
N TYR A 457 -18.04 -20.18 6.69
CA TYR A 457 -17.85 -20.25 5.24
C TYR A 457 -16.45 -20.78 4.90
N MET A 458 -15.40 -20.26 5.54
CA MET A 458 -14.02 -20.73 5.31
C MET A 458 -13.82 -22.20 5.68
N ARG A 459 -14.38 -22.65 6.81
CA ARG A 459 -14.35 -24.08 7.18
C ARG A 459 -15.07 -24.97 6.17
N GLU A 460 -16.21 -24.51 5.63
CA GLU A 460 -16.93 -25.23 4.57
C GLU A 460 -16.13 -25.30 3.26
N GLN A 461 -15.24 -24.33 3.00
CA GLN A 461 -14.27 -24.39 1.90
C GLN A 461 -13.06 -25.29 2.18
N GLY A 462 -13.00 -25.93 3.36
CA GLY A 462 -11.92 -26.84 3.75
C GLY A 462 -10.72 -26.17 4.41
N TYR A 463 -10.86 -24.91 4.85
CA TYR A 463 -9.81 -24.21 5.59
C TYR A 463 -9.88 -24.50 7.09
N GLU A 464 -8.74 -24.86 7.66
CA GLU A 464 -8.49 -24.71 9.08
C GLU A 464 -8.16 -23.25 9.40
N ILE A 465 -8.58 -22.81 10.59
CA ILE A 465 -8.45 -21.41 11.01
C ILE A 465 -7.59 -21.33 12.26
N ILE A 466 -6.48 -20.60 12.18
CA ILE A 466 -5.69 -20.19 13.34
C ILE A 466 -6.28 -18.87 13.85
N PRO A 467 -6.91 -18.84 15.03
CA PRO A 467 -7.44 -17.62 15.61
C PRO A 467 -6.31 -16.69 16.04
N ILE A 468 -6.41 -15.41 15.69
CA ILE A 468 -5.47 -14.36 16.07
C ILE A 468 -6.12 -13.44 17.08
N ALA A 469 -5.43 -13.23 18.21
CA ALA A 469 -5.91 -12.37 19.27
C ALA A 469 -6.02 -10.90 18.80
N PRO A 470 -6.99 -10.12 19.31
CA PRO A 470 -7.20 -8.72 18.94
C PRO A 470 -5.97 -7.84 19.16
N ALA A 471 -5.24 -8.05 20.25
CA ALA A 471 -3.99 -7.33 20.53
C ALA A 471 -2.91 -7.60 19.48
N HIS A 472 -2.87 -8.81 18.89
CA HIS A 472 -1.93 -9.15 17.82
C HIS A 472 -2.38 -8.51 16.51
N GLN A 473 -3.68 -8.43 16.24
CA GLN A 473 -4.22 -7.78 15.05
C GLN A 473 -3.86 -6.30 15.00
N LEU A 474 -3.95 -5.58 16.12
CA LEU A 474 -3.50 -4.18 16.23
C LEU A 474 -1.99 -3.99 15.99
N LEU A 475 -1.22 -5.08 16.05
CA LEU A 475 0.20 -5.13 15.70
C LEU A 475 0.42 -5.78 14.32
N TYR A 476 -0.60 -5.74 13.46
CA TYR A 476 -0.60 -6.27 12.09
C TYR A 476 -0.34 -7.78 12.02
N GLY A 477 -0.70 -8.51 13.08
CA GLY A 477 -0.50 -9.94 13.16
C GLY A 477 -1.27 -10.75 12.11
N CYS A 478 -2.35 -10.21 11.54
CA CYS A 478 -3.06 -10.86 10.43
C CYS A 478 -2.49 -10.50 9.05
N ASN A 479 -1.65 -9.47 8.93
CA ASN A 479 -1.17 -8.93 7.66
C ASN A 479 0.16 -9.59 7.26
N CYS A 480 0.09 -10.87 6.92
CA CYS A 480 1.25 -11.67 6.52
C CYS A 480 1.36 -11.76 4.99
N LEU A 481 2.58 -11.76 4.46
CA LEU A 481 2.82 -11.99 3.04
C LEU A 481 3.12 -13.47 2.78
N ASN A 482 2.31 -14.10 1.94
CA ASN A 482 2.55 -15.46 1.46
C ASN A 482 3.36 -15.43 0.15
N LEU A 483 4.60 -15.92 0.17
CA LEU A 483 5.47 -16.07 -1.01
C LEU A 483 5.22 -17.40 -1.76
N GLY A 484 4.18 -18.12 -1.36
CA GLY A 484 3.74 -19.40 -1.87
C GLY A 484 4.55 -20.57 -1.34
N GLU A 485 3.96 -21.76 -1.48
CA GLU A 485 4.49 -23.02 -0.92
C GLU A 485 4.70 -22.90 0.60
N GLU A 486 3.75 -22.25 1.29
CA GLU A 486 3.76 -22.01 2.75
C GLU A 486 4.99 -21.23 3.25
N ARG A 487 5.57 -20.37 2.40
CA ARG A 487 6.67 -19.47 2.79
C ARG A 487 6.09 -18.12 3.20
N ILE A 488 5.95 -17.90 4.49
CA ILE A 488 5.27 -16.74 5.07
C ILE A 488 6.29 -15.72 5.57
N VAL A 489 6.05 -14.44 5.28
CA VAL A 489 6.72 -13.32 5.94
C VAL A 489 5.71 -12.67 6.89
N SER A 490 6.07 -12.59 8.17
CA SER A 490 5.26 -11.96 9.22
C SER A 490 6.01 -10.80 9.86
N VAL A 491 5.28 -9.88 10.48
CA VAL A 491 5.82 -8.77 11.27
C VAL A 491 5.56 -8.94 12.77
N HIS A 492 4.82 -9.98 13.16
CA HIS A 492 4.40 -10.20 14.53
C HIS A 492 4.83 -11.58 15.02
N GLN A 493 5.70 -11.58 16.04
CA GLN A 493 6.40 -12.77 16.50
C GLN A 493 5.45 -13.84 17.08
N ASP A 494 4.43 -13.45 17.84
CA ASP A 494 3.50 -14.41 18.44
C ASP A 494 2.53 -15.01 17.41
N THR A 495 2.15 -14.23 16.39
CA THR A 495 1.41 -14.79 15.25
C THR A 495 2.29 -15.79 14.49
N ALA A 496 3.55 -15.43 14.20
CA ALA A 496 4.48 -16.36 13.55
C ALA A 496 4.63 -17.67 14.35
N ARG A 497 4.72 -17.60 15.68
CA ARG A 497 4.74 -18.79 16.56
C ARG A 497 3.44 -19.58 16.51
N ALA A 498 2.29 -18.93 16.42
CA ALA A 498 1.00 -19.61 16.28
C ALA A 498 0.91 -20.37 14.95
N ILE A 499 1.40 -19.76 13.85
CA ILE A 499 1.47 -20.39 12.52
C ILE A 499 2.34 -21.65 12.57
N VAL A 500 3.58 -21.54 13.04
CA VAL A 500 4.53 -22.67 13.09
C VAL A 500 4.07 -23.79 14.03
N LYS A 501 3.29 -23.49 15.07
CA LYS A 501 2.75 -24.50 15.99
C LYS A 501 1.53 -25.24 15.43
N SER A 502 0.90 -24.74 14.37
CA SER A 502 -0.26 -25.38 13.78
C SER A 502 0.14 -26.73 13.18
N PRO A 503 -0.58 -27.82 13.47
CA PRO A 503 -0.31 -29.12 12.85
C PRO A 503 -0.62 -29.14 11.34
N HIS A 504 -1.30 -28.10 10.83
CA HIS A 504 -1.68 -27.94 9.43
C HIS A 504 -0.71 -27.04 8.64
N PHE A 505 0.37 -26.57 9.27
CA PHE A 505 1.39 -25.76 8.62
C PHE A 505 2.69 -26.55 8.53
N HIS A 506 3.30 -26.59 7.36
CA HIS A 506 4.47 -27.40 7.05
C HIS A 506 5.63 -26.59 6.44
N GLY A 507 5.38 -25.32 6.10
CA GLY A 507 6.36 -24.42 5.52
C GLY A 507 7.22 -23.67 6.53
N ASP A 508 7.64 -22.47 6.12
CA ASP A 508 8.57 -21.62 6.84
C ASP A 508 7.95 -20.24 7.11
N VAL A 509 8.18 -19.70 8.31
CA VAL A 509 7.75 -18.36 8.68
C VAL A 509 8.97 -17.53 9.06
N GLN A 510 9.23 -16.48 8.29
CA GLN A 510 10.24 -15.48 8.62
C GLN A 510 9.57 -14.26 9.23
N CYS A 511 9.89 -13.97 10.49
CA CYS A 511 9.44 -12.75 11.15
C CYS A 511 10.49 -11.65 10.98
N ILE A 512 10.08 -10.47 10.54
CA ILE A 512 10.96 -9.30 10.39
C ILE A 512 10.48 -8.12 11.25
N ASP A 513 11.39 -7.27 11.69
CA ASP A 513 11.01 -5.98 12.26
C ASP A 513 10.64 -5.02 11.13
N TYR A 514 9.35 -4.73 11.04
CA TYR A 514 8.78 -3.80 10.08
C TYR A 514 8.13 -2.60 10.76
N SER A 515 8.37 -2.43 12.08
CA SER A 515 7.73 -1.42 12.91
C SER A 515 7.87 0.03 12.42
N PRO A 516 8.98 0.45 11.78
CA PRO A 516 9.06 1.79 11.23
C PRO A 516 8.05 2.05 10.10
N ILE A 517 7.65 1.01 9.36
CA ILE A 517 6.67 1.13 8.28
C ILE A 517 5.25 0.89 8.78
N THR A 518 5.05 -0.01 9.74
CA THR A 518 3.73 -0.21 10.34
C THR A 518 3.16 1.03 11.02
N SER A 519 4.03 1.99 11.38
CA SER A 519 3.63 3.33 11.81
C SER A 519 2.73 4.09 10.80
N MET A 520 2.65 3.64 9.55
CA MET A 520 1.90 4.28 8.46
C MET A 520 0.58 3.56 8.10
N TYR A 521 0.02 2.71 8.98
CA TYR A 521 -1.22 1.96 8.78
C TYR A 521 -1.15 0.71 7.86
N GLY A 522 -0.03 -0.02 7.83
CA GLY A 522 0.06 -1.25 7.04
C GLY A 522 1.37 -2.03 7.22
N ALA A 523 1.37 -3.31 6.84
CA ALA A 523 2.53 -4.19 6.99
C ALA A 523 2.95 -4.85 5.66
N VAL A 524 3.64 -5.99 5.73
CA VAL A 524 4.32 -6.62 4.58
C VAL A 524 3.37 -7.02 3.45
N HIS A 525 2.12 -7.39 3.74
CA HIS A 525 1.13 -7.68 2.70
C HIS A 525 0.67 -6.40 2.00
N CYS A 526 0.36 -5.34 2.77
CA CYS A 526 0.01 -4.03 2.23
C CYS A 526 1.15 -3.43 1.37
N SER A 527 2.40 -3.62 1.81
CA SER A 527 3.59 -3.08 1.15
C SER A 527 4.04 -3.85 -0.11
N SER A 528 3.30 -4.89 -0.52
CA SER A 528 3.69 -5.72 -1.65
C SER A 528 2.56 -5.99 -2.64
N GLN A 529 2.83 -5.71 -3.91
CA GLN A 529 2.02 -6.19 -5.01
C GLN A 529 2.71 -7.41 -5.65
N VAL A 530 2.24 -8.61 -5.32
CA VAL A 530 2.60 -9.79 -6.11
C VAL A 530 1.92 -9.65 -7.48
N ILE A 531 2.68 -9.61 -8.57
CA ILE A 531 2.09 -9.49 -9.91
C ILE A 531 2.01 -10.83 -10.62
N LYS A 532 2.91 -11.75 -10.29
CA LYS A 532 3.00 -13.06 -10.93
C LYS A 532 3.26 -14.12 -9.90
N ARG A 533 2.38 -15.12 -9.86
CA ARG A 533 2.60 -16.37 -9.14
C ARG A 533 2.75 -17.52 -10.14
N ALA A 534 3.61 -18.47 -9.83
CA ALA A 534 3.80 -19.69 -10.61
C ALA A 534 2.61 -20.61 -10.34
N VAL A 535 1.73 -20.70 -11.32
CA VAL A 535 0.55 -21.55 -11.30
C VAL A 535 0.98 -23.01 -11.07
N ARG A 536 0.50 -23.61 -9.98
CA ARG A 536 0.65 -25.04 -9.71
C ARG A 536 -0.24 -25.80 -10.69
N ARG A 537 0.35 -26.68 -11.51
CA ARG A 537 -0.34 -27.50 -12.51
C ARG A 537 -0.69 -28.87 -11.97
#